data_AF-A0A1W1CEA2-F1
#
_entry.id   AF-A0A1W1CEA2-F1
#
_cell.length_a   1.000
_cell.length_b   1.000
_cell.length_c   1.000
_cell.angle_alpha   90.00
_cell.angle_beta   90.00
_cell.angle_gamma   90.00
#
_symmetry.space_group_name_H-M   'P 1'
#
loop_
_entity.id
_entity.type
_entity.pdbx_description
1 polymer ?
#
loop_
_entity_poly.entity_id
_entity_poly.type
_entity_poly.pdbx_seq_one_letter_code
_entity_poly.pdbx_strand_id
1 'polypeptide(L)'
;MYQAEKDELIESIFSDKKVFEKEILNVTCNSDRIEIMDILAKRIIQILLKEELNFLYMKDLSNFKFSFIVNLLFREIANEWVSYASEYLEYEQPQVLETIQDKQNVMFVLALIKEYFSQYKIYFVQEIADSFIDLVESMPSPTLSNDLINEVLKSGFVKKENLSVVYSYSQLWGRVKNAHNAKKDKIQKLQVMIAEAKDSEELLKLEYKEEALEVKPLAFFNDGLLRLRNTMVQYMMGIDSFTSKRYNS
;
A
#
# COMPACT_ATOMS: atom_id res chain seq x y z
N MET A 1 6.60 30.65 21.21
CA MET A 1 5.91 31.29 20.06
C MET A 1 4.68 32.01 20.57
N TYR A 2 4.44 33.26 20.19
CA TYR A 2 3.25 34.00 20.60
C TYR A 2 2.00 33.44 19.87
N GLN A 3 0.80 33.58 20.46
CA GLN A 3 -0.43 33.01 19.87
C GLN A 3 -0.68 33.50 18.44
N ALA A 4 -0.46 34.80 18.17
CA ALA A 4 -0.62 35.36 16.83
C ALA A 4 0.34 34.75 15.79
N GLU A 5 1.56 34.41 16.19
CA GLU A 5 2.54 33.74 15.31
C GLU A 5 2.11 32.28 15.04
N LYS A 6 1.45 31.63 16.01
CA LYS A 6 0.90 30.27 15.85
C LYS A 6 -0.27 30.27 14.88
N ASP A 7 -1.18 31.23 15.02
CA ASP A 7 -2.35 31.34 14.16
C ASP A 7 -1.93 31.66 12.70
N GLU A 8 -0.96 32.56 12.48
CA GLU A 8 -0.41 32.86 11.15
C GLU A 8 0.28 31.64 10.52
N LEU A 9 1.04 30.88 11.31
CA LEU A 9 1.67 29.64 10.84
C LEU A 9 0.61 28.61 10.43
N ILE A 10 -0.43 28.41 11.24
CA ILE A 10 -1.52 27.47 10.94
C ILE A 10 -2.25 27.86 9.66
N GLU A 11 -2.57 29.15 9.50
CA GLU A 11 -3.18 29.67 8.29
C GLU A 11 -2.29 29.36 7.07
N SER A 12 -0.98 29.53 7.18
CA SER A 12 -0.04 29.19 6.10
C SER A 12 -0.01 27.69 5.78
N ILE A 13 -0.03 26.84 6.81
CA ILE A 13 -0.01 25.37 6.68
C ILE A 13 -1.24 24.88 5.94
N PHE A 14 -2.44 25.38 6.27
CA PHE A 14 -3.69 24.94 5.65
C PHE A 14 -4.11 25.74 4.41
N SER A 15 -3.30 26.71 3.98
CA SER A 15 -3.54 27.48 2.75
C SER A 15 -2.65 27.06 1.58
N ASP A 16 -1.45 26.55 1.86
CA ASP A 16 -0.49 26.13 0.82
C ASP A 16 -0.10 24.65 1.01
N LYS A 17 -0.43 23.85 -0.01
CA LYS A 17 -0.03 22.45 -0.10
C LYS A 17 1.46 22.22 0.13
N LYS A 18 2.34 23.04 -0.44
CA LYS A 18 3.80 22.86 -0.30
C LYS A 18 4.26 23.12 1.12
N VAL A 19 3.63 24.07 1.81
CA VAL A 19 3.92 24.37 3.21
C VAL A 19 3.45 23.20 4.07
N PHE A 20 2.22 22.72 3.87
CA PHE A 20 1.72 21.53 4.57
C PHE A 20 2.63 20.32 4.37
N GLU A 21 2.97 20.01 3.11
CA GLU A 21 3.86 18.90 2.76
C GLU A 21 5.20 19.01 3.47
N LYS A 22 5.81 20.20 3.48
CA LYS A 22 7.12 20.43 4.09
C LYS A 22 7.06 20.36 5.62
N GLU A 23 6.12 21.06 6.24
CA GLU A 23 6.08 21.23 7.69
C GLU A 23 5.45 20.03 8.40
N ILE A 24 4.39 19.44 7.82
CA ILE A 24 3.64 18.34 8.46
C ILE A 24 4.11 16.97 7.99
N LEU A 25 4.39 16.81 6.69
CA LEU A 25 4.75 15.50 6.12
C LEU A 25 6.25 15.34 5.88
N ASN A 26 7.05 16.38 6.14
CA ASN A 26 8.48 16.43 5.82
C ASN A 26 8.81 16.06 4.36
N VAL A 27 7.95 16.51 3.43
CA VAL A 27 8.07 16.27 1.99
C VAL A 27 8.68 17.48 1.30
N THR A 28 9.79 17.26 0.59
CA THR A 28 10.45 18.32 -0.19
C THR A 28 10.44 18.04 -1.69
N CYS A 29 10.36 16.77 -2.08
CA CYS A 29 10.43 16.36 -3.47
C CYS A 29 9.45 15.23 -3.82
N ASN A 30 9.43 14.85 -5.10
CA ASN A 30 8.55 13.78 -5.57
C ASN A 30 8.97 12.39 -5.07
N SER A 31 10.26 12.19 -4.77
CA SER A 31 10.75 10.93 -4.19
C SER A 31 10.13 10.70 -2.81
N ASP A 32 10.14 11.73 -1.96
CA ASP A 32 9.56 11.66 -0.61
C ASP A 32 8.05 11.33 -0.67
N ARG A 33 7.32 11.95 -1.62
CA ARG A 33 5.89 11.63 -1.83
C ARG A 33 5.68 10.16 -2.19
N ILE A 34 6.51 9.62 -3.09
CA ILE A 34 6.44 8.22 -3.49
C ILE A 34 6.72 7.31 -2.29
N GLU A 35 7.77 7.61 -1.53
CA GLU A 35 8.17 6.82 -0.36
C GLU A 35 7.09 6.81 0.72
N ILE A 36 6.56 7.97 1.10
CA ILE A 36 5.47 8.05 2.09
C ILE A 36 4.24 7.29 1.62
N MET A 37 3.86 7.41 0.34
CA MET A 37 2.71 6.66 -0.19
C MET A 37 2.94 5.15 -0.23
N ASP A 38 4.16 4.69 -0.51
CA ASP A 38 4.51 3.27 -0.46
C ASP A 38 4.42 2.72 0.99
N ILE A 39 4.96 3.47 1.95
CA ILE A 39 4.88 3.14 3.39
C ILE A 39 3.42 3.10 3.84
N LEU A 40 2.63 4.13 3.50
CA LEU A 40 1.22 4.20 3.86
C LEU A 40 0.40 3.09 3.17
N ALA A 41 0.72 2.72 1.93
CA ALA A 41 0.08 1.60 1.25
C ALA A 41 0.28 0.30 2.01
N LYS A 42 1.51 -0.04 2.38
CA LYS A 42 1.83 -1.25 3.17
C LYS A 42 1.08 -1.24 4.50
N ARG A 43 1.18 -0.14 5.26
CA ARG A 43 0.51 0.00 6.57
C ARG A 43 -1.01 -0.11 6.44
N ILE A 44 -1.61 0.60 5.49
CA ILE A 44 -3.07 0.63 5.33
C ILE A 44 -3.59 -0.74 4.90
N ILE A 45 -2.99 -1.36 3.90
CA ILE A 45 -3.48 -2.64 3.37
C ILE A 45 -3.19 -3.80 4.33
N GLN A 46 -1.94 -3.94 4.79
CA GLN A 46 -1.50 -5.14 5.52
C GLN A 46 -1.90 -5.11 6.99
N ILE A 47 -2.04 -3.93 7.59
CA ILE A 47 -2.33 -3.77 9.02
C ILE A 47 -3.76 -3.28 9.21
N LEU A 48 -4.10 -2.12 8.65
CA LEU A 48 -5.34 -1.42 9.01
C LEU A 48 -6.59 -1.98 8.32
N LEU A 49 -6.46 -2.54 7.12
CA LEU A 49 -7.55 -3.14 6.34
C LEU A 49 -7.51 -4.67 6.34
N LYS A 50 -6.72 -5.29 7.22
CA LYS A 50 -6.53 -6.75 7.21
C LYS A 50 -7.86 -7.52 7.36
N GLU A 51 -8.79 -6.99 8.15
CA GLU A 51 -10.10 -7.62 8.37
C GLU A 51 -11.05 -7.36 7.19
N GLU A 52 -11.04 -6.16 6.63
CA GLU A 52 -11.87 -5.75 5.50
C GLU A 52 -11.39 -6.36 4.17
N LEU A 53 -10.07 -6.56 4.03
CA LEU A 53 -9.39 -7.28 2.95
C LEU A 53 -9.23 -8.77 3.28
N ASN A 54 -10.14 -9.33 4.08
CA ASN A 54 -10.14 -10.77 4.28
C ASN A 54 -10.68 -11.48 3.03
N PHE A 55 -9.76 -11.79 2.13
CA PHE A 55 -9.98 -12.52 0.89
C PHE A 55 -10.55 -13.94 1.10
N LEU A 56 -10.61 -14.46 2.34
CA LEU A 56 -11.34 -15.70 2.64
C LEU A 56 -12.86 -15.52 2.58
N TYR A 57 -13.35 -14.35 2.95
CA TYR A 57 -14.79 -14.07 3.07
C TYR A 57 -15.32 -13.15 1.98
N MET A 58 -14.43 -12.42 1.28
CA MET A 58 -14.79 -11.63 0.13
C MET A 58 -15.25 -12.54 -1.01
N LYS A 59 -16.39 -12.24 -1.63
CA LYS A 59 -16.95 -13.05 -2.74
C LYS A 59 -16.61 -12.51 -4.13
N ASP A 60 -16.28 -11.23 -4.21
CA ASP A 60 -15.95 -10.52 -5.44
C ASP A 60 -15.08 -9.31 -5.09
N LEU A 61 -14.01 -9.09 -5.87
CA LEU A 61 -13.12 -7.94 -5.75
C LEU A 61 -13.85 -6.60 -5.98
N SER A 62 -14.95 -6.60 -6.74
CA SER A 62 -15.77 -5.40 -7.00
C SER A 62 -16.46 -4.87 -5.73
N ASN A 63 -16.59 -5.71 -4.70
CA ASN A 63 -17.15 -5.28 -3.40
C ASN A 63 -16.18 -4.43 -2.59
N PHE A 64 -14.89 -4.43 -2.92
CA PHE A 64 -13.92 -3.58 -2.24
C PHE A 64 -14.11 -2.12 -2.63
N LYS A 65 -14.17 -1.24 -1.63
CA LYS A 65 -14.37 0.21 -1.85
C LYS A 65 -13.09 0.98 -1.52
N PHE A 66 -12.56 1.70 -2.50
CA PHE A 66 -11.40 2.59 -2.32
C PHE A 66 -11.66 3.72 -1.31
N SER A 67 -12.92 4.03 -0.99
CA SER A 67 -13.26 4.99 0.07
C SER A 67 -12.66 4.60 1.43
N PHE A 68 -12.48 3.30 1.72
CA PHE A 68 -11.83 2.88 2.96
C PHE A 68 -10.38 3.35 3.02
N ILE A 69 -9.64 3.25 1.90
CA ILE A 69 -8.25 3.71 1.81
C ILE A 69 -8.17 5.23 1.95
N VAL A 70 -9.05 5.96 1.25
CA VAL A 70 -9.09 7.43 1.33
C VAL A 70 -9.38 7.90 2.77
N ASN A 71 -10.30 7.24 3.47
CA ASN A 71 -10.62 7.57 4.86
C ASN A 71 -9.45 7.26 5.80
N LEU A 72 -8.74 6.14 5.59
CA LEU A 72 -7.57 5.81 6.38
C LEU A 72 -6.41 6.76 6.10
N LEU A 73 -6.18 7.14 4.84
CA LEU A 73 -5.22 8.19 4.49
C LEU A 73 -5.53 9.51 5.19
N PHE A 74 -6.81 9.89 5.27
CA PHE A 74 -7.22 11.06 6.04
C PHE A 74 -6.83 10.94 7.50
N ARG A 75 -7.11 9.80 8.13
CA ARG A 75 -6.74 9.58 9.51
C ARG A 75 -5.22 9.64 9.73
N GLU A 76 -4.44 8.97 8.88
CA GLU A 76 -2.98 8.97 9.03
C GLU A 76 -2.38 10.38 8.84
N ILE A 77 -2.81 11.13 7.82
CA ILE A 77 -2.32 12.52 7.62
C ILE A 77 -2.81 13.46 8.74
N ALA A 78 -4.05 13.30 9.21
CA ALA A 78 -4.54 14.07 10.35
C ALA A 78 -3.76 13.76 11.63
N ASN A 79 -3.30 12.51 11.82
CA ASN A 79 -2.45 12.15 12.94
C ASN A 79 -1.07 12.80 12.86
N GLU A 80 -0.49 12.96 11.67
CA GLU A 80 0.77 13.71 11.51
C GLU A 80 0.60 15.18 11.92
N TRP A 81 -0.54 15.80 11.56
CA TRP A 81 -0.88 17.12 12.09
C TRP A 81 -0.99 17.11 13.62
N VAL A 82 -1.67 16.12 14.21
CA VAL A 82 -1.82 16.03 15.67
C VAL A 82 -0.48 15.92 16.37
N SER A 83 0.42 15.08 15.86
CA SER A 83 1.79 14.94 16.35
C SER A 83 2.55 16.26 16.24
N TYR A 84 2.53 16.90 15.06
CA TYR A 84 3.20 18.18 14.84
C TYR A 84 2.70 19.27 15.81
N ALA A 85 1.38 19.42 15.93
CA ALA A 85 0.79 20.44 16.78
C ALA A 85 1.05 20.20 18.27
N SER A 86 1.11 18.93 18.69
CA SER A 86 1.43 18.57 20.08
C SER A 86 2.91 18.80 20.39
N GLU A 87 3.81 18.41 19.48
CA GLU A 87 5.26 18.42 19.72
C GLU A 87 5.90 19.78 19.47
N TYR A 88 5.51 20.48 18.40
CA TYR A 88 6.16 21.72 17.96
C TYR A 88 5.38 22.97 18.33
N LEU A 89 4.04 22.89 18.31
CA LEU A 89 3.19 24.03 18.69
C LEU A 89 2.78 24.01 20.16
N GLU A 90 3.08 22.91 20.88
CA GLU A 90 2.72 22.72 22.29
C GLU A 90 1.21 22.96 22.54
N TYR A 91 0.37 22.57 21.58
CA TYR A 91 -1.09 22.69 21.72
C TYR A 91 -1.64 21.59 22.63
N GLU A 92 -2.65 21.94 23.42
CA GLU A 92 -3.41 20.92 24.15
C GLU A 92 -4.31 20.15 23.18
N GLN A 93 -4.54 18.87 23.47
CA GLN A 93 -5.34 17.97 22.61
C GLN A 93 -6.68 18.56 22.12
N PRO A 94 -7.48 19.26 22.95
CA PRO A 94 -8.72 19.88 22.46
C PRO A 94 -8.50 20.90 21.34
N GLN A 95 -7.47 21.74 21.45
CA GLN A 95 -7.14 22.79 20.48
C GLN A 95 -6.65 22.21 19.15
N VAL A 96 -5.84 21.15 19.23
CA VAL A 96 -5.36 20.39 18.06
C VAL A 96 -6.54 19.83 17.27
N LEU A 97 -7.49 19.22 17.98
CA LEU A 97 -8.67 18.60 17.37
C LEU A 97 -9.62 19.65 16.78
N GLU A 98 -9.88 20.75 17.48
CA GLU A 98 -10.70 21.85 16.95
C GLU A 98 -10.13 22.41 15.64
N THR A 99 -8.80 22.58 15.58
CA THR A 99 -8.12 23.10 14.38
C THR A 99 -8.29 22.17 13.18
N ILE A 100 -8.05 20.87 13.34
CA ILE A 100 -8.16 19.92 12.21
C ILE A 100 -9.61 19.63 11.83
N GLN A 101 -10.55 19.81 12.75
CA GLN A 101 -11.99 19.63 12.51
C GLN A 101 -12.65 20.86 11.89
N ASP A 102 -11.96 22.00 11.83
CA ASP A 102 -12.44 23.15 11.08
C ASP A 102 -12.75 22.75 9.64
N LYS A 103 -13.89 23.22 9.14
CA LYS A 103 -14.41 22.81 7.83
C LYS A 103 -13.42 23.12 6.70
N GLN A 104 -12.71 24.24 6.75
CA GLN A 104 -11.75 24.62 5.71
C GLN A 104 -10.54 23.69 5.75
N ASN A 105 -10.02 23.41 6.94
CA ASN A 105 -8.85 22.53 7.13
C ASN A 105 -9.17 21.07 6.75
N VAL A 106 -10.34 20.57 7.12
CA VAL A 106 -10.82 19.24 6.66
C VAL A 106 -10.87 19.18 5.13
N MET A 107 -11.44 20.21 4.50
CA MET A 107 -11.55 20.27 3.04
C MET A 107 -10.18 20.35 2.35
N PHE A 108 -9.24 21.10 2.93
CA PHE A 108 -7.86 21.16 2.46
C PHE A 108 -7.19 19.78 2.51
N VAL A 109 -7.22 19.11 3.66
CA VAL A 109 -6.61 17.79 3.84
C VAL A 109 -7.27 16.75 2.93
N LEU A 110 -8.61 16.75 2.82
CA LEU A 110 -9.33 15.88 1.90
C LEU A 110 -8.95 16.12 0.43
N ALA A 111 -8.72 17.37 0.02
CA ALA A 111 -8.28 17.70 -1.33
C ALA A 111 -6.87 17.15 -1.59
N LEU A 112 -5.93 17.35 -0.66
CA LEU A 112 -4.58 16.81 -0.71
C LEU A 112 -4.59 15.28 -0.85
N ILE A 113 -5.37 14.59 -0.02
CA ILE A 113 -5.46 13.12 -0.03
C ILE A 113 -6.05 12.60 -1.33
N LYS A 114 -7.09 13.26 -1.86
CA LYS A 114 -7.68 12.85 -3.14
C LYS A 114 -6.67 12.98 -4.28
N GLU A 115 -5.87 14.04 -4.29
CA GLU A 115 -4.81 14.22 -5.26
C GLU A 115 -3.73 13.12 -5.12
N TYR A 116 -3.24 12.92 -3.89
CA TYR A 116 -2.26 11.88 -3.58
C TYR A 116 -2.76 10.50 -3.96
N PHE A 117 -3.96 10.14 -3.50
CA PHE A 117 -4.57 8.86 -3.84
C PHE A 117 -4.73 8.72 -5.35
N SER A 118 -5.21 9.74 -6.07
CA SER A 118 -5.33 9.68 -7.53
C SER A 118 -3.99 9.43 -8.23
N GLN A 119 -2.90 10.06 -7.76
CA GLN A 119 -1.58 9.96 -8.38
C GLN A 119 -0.87 8.65 -8.02
N TYR A 120 -1.04 8.19 -6.77
CA TYR A 120 -0.25 7.11 -6.17
C TYR A 120 -1.09 5.85 -5.88
N LYS A 121 -2.34 5.80 -6.36
CA LYS A 121 -3.27 4.66 -6.23
C LYS A 121 -2.62 3.31 -6.51
N ILE A 122 -1.70 3.28 -7.47
CA ILE A 122 -1.05 2.05 -7.91
C ILE A 122 -0.34 1.32 -6.77
N TYR A 123 0.25 2.02 -5.79
CA TYR A 123 0.93 1.38 -4.64
C TYR A 123 -0.07 0.62 -3.77
N PHE A 124 -1.22 1.23 -3.46
CA PHE A 124 -2.29 0.56 -2.70
C PHE A 124 -2.82 -0.68 -3.42
N VAL A 125 -3.05 -0.57 -4.73
CA VAL A 125 -3.57 -1.68 -5.52
C VAL A 125 -2.55 -2.82 -5.64
N GLN A 126 -1.27 -2.47 -5.77
CA GLN A 126 -0.17 -3.44 -5.74
C GLN A 126 -0.12 -4.19 -4.41
N GLU A 127 -0.19 -3.49 -3.29
CA GLU A 127 -0.21 -4.08 -1.95
C GLU A 127 -1.44 -4.98 -1.73
N ILE A 128 -2.61 -4.63 -2.26
CA ILE A 128 -3.80 -5.51 -2.24
C ILE A 128 -3.51 -6.80 -3.00
N ALA A 129 -2.91 -6.71 -4.19
CA ALA A 129 -2.58 -7.88 -5.01
C ALA A 129 -1.51 -8.76 -4.35
N ASP A 130 -0.52 -8.16 -3.71
CA ASP A 130 0.51 -8.87 -2.95
C ASP A 130 -0.10 -9.56 -1.72
N SER A 131 -0.99 -8.88 -0.98
CA SER A 131 -1.73 -9.46 0.15
C SER A 131 -2.61 -10.67 -0.25
N PHE A 132 -3.15 -10.68 -1.47
CA PHE A 132 -3.87 -11.84 -2.00
C PHE A 132 -2.95 -13.04 -2.24
N ILE A 133 -1.74 -12.81 -2.75
CA ILE A 133 -0.74 -13.86 -2.95
C ILE A 133 -0.28 -14.43 -1.60
N ASP A 134 -0.07 -13.57 -0.61
CA ASP A 134 0.33 -13.96 0.75
C ASP A 134 -0.77 -14.77 1.46
N LEU A 135 -2.05 -14.45 1.22
CA LEU A 135 -3.15 -15.31 1.68
C LEU A 135 -2.98 -16.73 1.15
N VAL A 136 -2.75 -16.90 -0.15
CA VAL A 136 -2.58 -18.23 -0.77
C VAL A 136 -1.40 -18.98 -0.16
N GLU A 137 -0.33 -18.27 0.18
CA GLU A 137 0.83 -18.86 0.85
C GLU A 137 0.48 -19.46 2.23
N SER A 138 -0.33 -18.72 2.99
CA SER A 138 -0.77 -19.08 4.34
C SER A 138 -1.77 -20.26 4.37
N MET A 139 -2.39 -20.60 3.22
CA MET A 139 -3.35 -21.68 3.14
C MET A 139 -2.67 -23.07 3.22
N PRO A 140 -3.23 -23.99 4.04
CA PRO A 140 -2.58 -25.27 4.35
C PRO A 140 -2.67 -26.31 3.23
N SER A 141 -3.60 -26.19 2.28
CA SER A 141 -3.79 -27.19 1.22
C SER A 141 -4.26 -26.59 -0.11
N PRO A 142 -3.81 -27.12 -1.26
CA PRO A 142 -4.30 -26.79 -2.61
C PRO A 142 -5.73 -27.32 -2.89
N THR A 143 -6.36 -28.02 -1.95
CA THR A 143 -7.72 -28.57 -2.10
C THR A 143 -8.81 -27.71 -1.45
N LEU A 144 -8.45 -26.70 -0.65
CA LEU A 144 -9.42 -25.73 -0.15
C LEU A 144 -9.93 -24.88 -1.31
N SER A 145 -11.13 -25.19 -1.80
CA SER A 145 -11.82 -24.33 -2.76
C SER A 145 -12.17 -23.02 -2.06
N ASN A 146 -11.59 -21.92 -2.55
CA ASN A 146 -11.98 -20.57 -2.16
C ASN A 146 -12.69 -19.92 -3.36
N ASP A 147 -13.91 -19.44 -3.13
CA ASP A 147 -14.76 -18.88 -4.18
C ASP A 147 -14.16 -17.62 -4.80
N LEU A 148 -13.47 -16.78 -4.03
CA LEU A 148 -12.75 -15.62 -4.53
C LEU A 148 -11.56 -16.01 -5.37
N ILE A 149 -10.74 -16.97 -4.92
CA ILE A 149 -9.59 -17.43 -5.72
C ILE A 149 -10.09 -17.97 -7.06
N ASN A 150 -11.17 -18.74 -7.04
CA ASN A 150 -11.81 -19.22 -8.27
C ASN A 150 -12.39 -18.09 -9.10
N GLU A 151 -13.00 -17.08 -8.49
CA GLU A 151 -13.49 -15.87 -9.17
C GLU A 151 -12.33 -15.15 -9.85
N VAL A 152 -11.28 -14.79 -9.12
CA VAL A 152 -10.09 -14.10 -9.65
C VAL A 152 -9.49 -14.88 -10.82
N LEU A 153 -9.27 -16.19 -10.66
CA LEU A 153 -8.70 -17.05 -11.70
C LEU A 153 -9.63 -17.27 -12.90
N LYS A 154 -10.95 -17.30 -12.70
CA LYS A 154 -11.95 -17.56 -13.76
C LYS A 154 -12.62 -16.30 -14.29
N SER A 155 -12.28 -15.14 -13.75
CA SER A 155 -12.85 -13.84 -14.09
C SER A 155 -12.74 -13.63 -15.60
N GLY A 156 -13.74 -12.99 -16.20
CA GLY A 156 -13.71 -12.61 -17.63
C GLY A 156 -12.49 -11.75 -17.97
N PHE A 157 -11.88 -11.15 -16.95
CA PHE A 157 -10.67 -10.36 -16.98
C PHE A 157 -9.41 -11.20 -17.23
N VAL A 158 -9.16 -12.28 -16.48
CA VAL A 158 -8.02 -13.21 -16.73
C VAL A 158 -8.18 -13.96 -18.06
N LYS A 159 -9.41 -14.22 -18.49
CA LYS A 159 -9.72 -14.95 -19.73
C LYS A 159 -9.55 -14.12 -21.02
N LYS A 160 -9.75 -12.79 -20.98
CA LYS A 160 -9.74 -11.92 -22.18
C LYS A 160 -8.34 -11.67 -22.76
N GLU A 161 -7.29 -11.74 -21.95
CA GLU A 161 -5.92 -11.46 -22.39
C GLU A 161 -5.12 -12.73 -22.79
N ASN A 162 -5.76 -13.91 -22.94
CA ASN A 162 -5.05 -15.18 -23.13
C ASN A 162 -3.99 -15.43 -22.03
N LEU A 163 -4.22 -14.97 -20.79
CA LEU A 163 -3.27 -15.03 -19.66
C LEU A 163 -3.20 -16.41 -18.98
N SER A 164 -3.29 -17.45 -19.82
CA SER A 164 -3.16 -18.87 -19.56
C SER A 164 -1.86 -19.26 -18.82
N VAL A 165 -1.75 -19.01 -17.53
CA VAL A 165 -0.62 -19.55 -16.75
C VAL A 165 -1.07 -20.18 -15.42
N VAL A 166 -2.22 -19.74 -14.89
CA VAL A 166 -2.82 -20.28 -13.66
C VAL A 166 -4.32 -20.46 -13.86
N TYR A 167 -4.76 -21.71 -13.94
CA TYR A 167 -6.15 -22.09 -14.25
C TYR A 167 -6.90 -22.71 -13.08
N SER A 168 -6.16 -23.09 -12.04
CA SER A 168 -6.72 -23.70 -10.84
C SER A 168 -5.98 -23.22 -9.61
N TYR A 169 -6.67 -23.29 -8.48
CA TYR A 169 -6.07 -22.99 -7.20
C TYR A 169 -4.84 -23.88 -6.91
N SER A 170 -4.87 -25.17 -7.28
CA SER A 170 -3.72 -26.05 -7.12
C SER A 170 -2.47 -25.56 -7.88
N GLN A 171 -2.64 -25.04 -9.10
CA GLN A 171 -1.54 -24.43 -9.85
C GLN A 171 -1.06 -23.14 -9.19
N LEU A 172 -1.97 -22.31 -8.69
CA LEU A 172 -1.64 -21.07 -7.98
C LEU A 172 -0.81 -21.37 -6.73
N TRP A 173 -1.33 -22.26 -5.88
CA TRP A 173 -0.68 -22.68 -4.64
C TRP A 173 0.71 -23.27 -4.89
N GLY A 174 0.85 -24.13 -5.91
CA GLY A 174 2.15 -24.69 -6.28
C GLY A 174 3.15 -23.62 -6.72
N ARG A 175 2.71 -22.61 -7.48
CA ARG A 175 3.56 -21.47 -7.86
C ARG A 175 3.96 -20.62 -6.67
N VAL A 176 3.04 -20.37 -5.74
CA VAL A 176 3.31 -19.62 -4.50
C VAL A 176 4.35 -20.36 -3.65
N LYS A 177 4.18 -21.67 -3.44
CA LYS A 177 5.19 -22.46 -2.71
C LYS A 177 6.55 -22.49 -3.39
N ASN A 178 6.59 -22.58 -4.72
CA ASN A 178 7.84 -22.51 -5.46
C ASN A 178 8.51 -21.13 -5.34
N ALA A 179 7.73 -20.04 -5.39
CA ALA A 179 8.23 -18.68 -5.21
C ALA A 179 8.79 -18.47 -3.79
N HIS A 180 8.09 -18.96 -2.77
CA HIS A 180 8.54 -18.93 -1.38
C HIS A 180 9.89 -19.65 -1.22
N ASN A 181 9.97 -20.90 -1.71
CA ASN A 181 11.20 -21.68 -1.64
C ASN A 181 12.35 -20.99 -2.39
N ALA A 182 12.09 -20.43 -3.58
CA ALA A 182 13.10 -19.68 -4.34
C ALA A 182 13.59 -18.42 -3.61
N LYS A 183 12.71 -17.70 -2.90
CA LYS A 183 13.09 -16.57 -2.03
C LYS A 183 13.97 -17.05 -0.89
N LYS A 184 13.56 -18.11 -0.19
CA LYS A 184 14.32 -18.72 0.92
C LYS A 184 15.71 -19.19 0.48
N ASP A 185 15.82 -19.89 -0.65
CA ASP A 185 17.10 -20.37 -1.17
C ASP A 185 18.05 -19.21 -1.51
N LYS A 186 17.52 -18.09 -2.04
CA LYS A 186 18.33 -16.89 -2.31
C LYS A 186 18.81 -16.22 -1.03
N ILE A 187 17.96 -16.12 -0.01
CA ILE A 187 18.33 -15.58 1.30
C ILE A 187 19.43 -16.44 1.93
N GLN A 188 19.26 -17.76 1.95
CA GLN A 188 20.28 -18.68 2.48
C GLN A 188 21.63 -18.56 1.76
N LYS A 189 21.63 -18.42 0.43
CA LYS A 189 22.86 -18.18 -0.34
C LYS A 189 23.54 -16.88 0.07
N LEU A 190 22.79 -15.80 0.28
CA LEU A 190 23.35 -14.54 0.75
C LEU A 190 23.92 -14.68 2.17
N GLN A 191 23.21 -15.37 3.08
CA GLN A 191 23.69 -15.61 4.44
C GLN A 191 25.02 -16.37 4.46
N VAL A 192 25.21 -17.36 3.58
CA VAL A 192 26.49 -18.05 3.42
C VAL A 192 27.57 -17.09 2.90
N MET A 193 27.26 -16.28 1.89
CA MET A 193 28.20 -15.28 1.36
C MET A 193 28.61 -14.25 2.42
N ILE A 194 27.66 -13.81 3.26
CA ILE A 194 27.92 -12.90 4.39
C ILE A 194 28.87 -13.57 5.38
N ALA A 195 28.65 -14.83 5.74
CA ALA A 195 29.54 -15.56 6.64
C ALA A 195 30.96 -15.75 6.08
N GLU A 196 31.11 -15.78 4.75
CA GLU A 196 32.40 -15.95 4.06
C GLU A 196 33.15 -14.61 3.82
N ALA A 197 32.43 -13.50 3.71
CA ALA A 197 33.00 -12.17 3.52
C ALA A 197 33.73 -11.71 4.81
N LYS A 198 35.06 -11.61 4.76
CA LYS A 198 35.90 -11.23 5.91
C LYS A 198 36.11 -9.72 6.08
N ASP A 199 35.77 -8.93 5.05
CA ASP A 199 35.96 -7.48 5.03
C ASP A 199 34.66 -6.73 5.33
N SER A 200 34.74 -5.72 6.20
CA SER A 200 33.58 -4.94 6.66
C SER A 200 32.82 -4.23 5.52
N GLU A 201 33.50 -3.82 4.44
CA GLU A 201 32.86 -3.13 3.31
C GLU A 201 32.07 -4.11 2.41
N GLU A 202 32.55 -5.35 2.26
CA GLU A 202 31.86 -6.38 1.48
C GLU A 202 30.65 -6.93 2.23
N LEU A 203 30.78 -7.09 3.57
CA LEU A 203 29.68 -7.43 4.48
C LEU A 203 28.52 -6.43 4.36
N LEU A 204 28.79 -5.13 4.48
CA LEU A 204 27.75 -4.08 4.37
C LEU A 204 26.99 -4.14 3.03
N LYS A 205 27.69 -4.40 1.92
CA LYS A 205 27.05 -4.53 0.59
C LYS A 205 26.18 -5.77 0.47
N LEU A 206 26.48 -6.84 1.20
CA LEU A 206 25.71 -8.09 1.19
C LEU A 206 24.51 -8.04 2.14
N GLU A 207 24.67 -7.45 3.33
CA GLU A 207 23.56 -7.18 4.26
C GLU A 207 22.48 -6.33 3.59
N TYR A 208 22.87 -5.24 2.91
CA TYR A 208 21.93 -4.42 2.13
C TYR A 208 21.19 -5.22 1.05
N LYS A 209 21.83 -6.23 0.44
CA LYS A 209 21.18 -7.11 -0.54
C LYS A 209 20.22 -8.10 0.10
N GLU A 210 20.53 -8.61 1.29
CA GLU A 210 19.65 -9.51 2.05
C GLU A 210 18.37 -8.77 2.44
N GLU A 211 18.51 -7.59 3.07
CA GLU A 211 17.39 -6.72 3.41
C GLU A 211 16.55 -6.38 2.15
N ALA A 212 17.21 -6.02 1.05
CA ALA A 212 16.52 -5.75 -0.21
C ALA A 212 15.81 -6.98 -0.82
N LEU A 213 16.20 -8.22 -0.48
CA LEU A 213 15.47 -9.43 -0.89
C LEU A 213 14.30 -9.75 0.05
N GLU A 214 14.45 -9.51 1.35
CA GLU A 214 13.35 -9.69 2.31
C GLU A 214 12.17 -8.79 1.98
N VAL A 215 12.43 -7.55 1.56
CA VAL A 215 11.43 -6.56 1.17
C VAL A 215 10.69 -6.91 -0.14
N LYS A 216 11.21 -7.84 -0.97
CA LYS A 216 10.55 -8.18 -2.26
C LYS A 216 9.35 -9.11 -2.10
N PRO A 217 8.23 -8.82 -2.78
CA PRO A 217 7.04 -9.68 -2.77
C PRO A 217 7.31 -11.00 -3.49
N LEU A 218 6.54 -12.04 -3.17
CA LEU A 218 6.66 -13.37 -3.78
C LEU A 218 6.53 -13.34 -5.31
N ALA A 219 5.73 -12.41 -5.84
CA ALA A 219 5.58 -12.19 -7.27
C ALA A 219 6.92 -11.93 -8.00
N PHE A 220 7.91 -11.34 -7.32
CA PHE A 220 9.25 -11.10 -7.89
C PHE A 220 10.00 -12.40 -8.22
N PHE A 221 9.66 -13.50 -7.56
CA PHE A 221 10.37 -14.79 -7.69
C PHE A 221 9.66 -15.76 -8.65
N ASN A 222 8.54 -15.36 -9.25
CA ASN A 222 7.80 -16.18 -10.22
C ASN A 222 7.05 -15.34 -11.25
N ASP A 223 7.42 -15.45 -12.53
CA ASP A 223 6.79 -14.69 -13.62
C ASP A 223 5.27 -14.91 -13.74
N GLY A 224 4.77 -16.11 -13.40
CA GLY A 224 3.34 -16.40 -13.39
C GLY A 224 2.60 -15.62 -12.31
N LEU A 225 3.19 -15.49 -11.12
CA LEU A 225 2.65 -14.67 -10.04
C LEU A 225 2.77 -13.17 -10.35
N LEU A 226 3.88 -12.73 -10.95
CA LEU A 226 4.05 -11.36 -11.41
C LEU A 226 2.97 -10.96 -12.43
N ARG A 227 2.71 -11.84 -13.40
CA ARG A 227 1.62 -11.63 -14.36
C ARG A 227 0.26 -11.55 -13.67
N LEU A 228 -0.05 -12.48 -12.77
CA LEU A 228 -1.30 -12.46 -12.01
C LEU A 228 -1.45 -11.16 -11.20
N ARG A 229 -0.41 -10.75 -10.47
CA ARG A 229 -0.36 -9.48 -9.73
C ARG A 229 -0.65 -8.28 -10.63
N ASN A 230 0.08 -8.15 -11.74
CA ASN A 230 -0.08 -7.02 -12.67
C ASN A 230 -1.47 -6.99 -13.29
N THR A 231 -2.03 -8.17 -13.55
CA THR A 231 -3.40 -8.36 -14.05
C THR A 231 -4.37 -7.80 -13.00
N MET A 232 -4.34 -8.30 -11.75
CA MET A 232 -5.20 -7.77 -10.67
C MET A 232 -5.07 -6.25 -10.53
N VAL A 233 -3.84 -5.71 -10.62
CA VAL A 233 -3.59 -4.28 -10.57
C VAL A 233 -4.33 -3.53 -11.68
N GLN A 234 -4.18 -3.95 -12.93
CA GLN A 234 -4.86 -3.32 -14.06
C GLN A 234 -6.38 -3.34 -13.91
N TYR A 235 -6.96 -4.44 -13.44
CA TYR A 235 -8.40 -4.54 -13.21
C TYR A 235 -8.90 -3.54 -12.18
N MET A 236 -8.27 -3.51 -11.01
CA MET A 236 -8.64 -2.63 -9.91
C MET A 236 -8.40 -1.15 -10.21
N MET A 237 -7.39 -0.85 -11.04
CA MET A 237 -7.20 0.48 -11.61
C MET A 237 -8.33 0.84 -12.59
N GLY A 238 -8.81 -0.13 -13.38
CA GLY A 238 -9.92 0.03 -14.33
C GLY A 238 -11.31 0.17 -13.69
N ILE A 239 -11.56 -0.45 -12.52
CA ILE A 239 -12.85 -0.36 -11.81
C ILE A 239 -13.27 1.10 -11.55
N ASP A 240 -12.34 1.98 -11.20
CA ASP A 240 -12.64 3.41 -10.94
C ASP A 240 -13.02 4.21 -12.20
N SER A 241 -12.51 3.78 -13.37
CA SER A 241 -12.84 4.44 -14.64
C SER A 241 -14.29 4.16 -15.08
N PHE A 242 -14.89 3.06 -14.62
CA PHE A 242 -16.26 2.66 -14.94
C PHE A 242 -17.30 3.19 -13.95
N THR A 243 -16.95 3.37 -12.68
CA THR A 243 -17.85 3.95 -11.67
C THR A 243 -18.03 5.46 -11.83
N SER A 244 -17.02 6.20 -12.30
CA SER A 244 -17.14 7.65 -12.57
C SER A 244 -18.05 7.99 -13.77
N LYS A 245 -18.15 7.11 -14.77
CA LYS A 245 -19.03 7.32 -15.94
C LYS A 245 -20.53 7.14 -15.66
N ARG A 246 -20.90 6.42 -14.61
CA ARG A 246 -22.31 6.17 -14.26
C ARG A 246 -22.96 7.25 -13.38
N TYR A 247 -22.19 8.20 -12.87
CA TYR A 247 -22.71 9.34 -12.09
C TYR A 247 -22.83 10.64 -12.90
N ASN A 248 -22.40 10.64 -14.17
CA ASN A 248 -22.53 11.76 -15.10
C ASN A 248 -23.49 11.45 -16.27
N SER A 249 -24.39 10.48 -16.10
CA SER A 249 -25.42 10.10 -17.07
C SER A 249 -26.80 10.17 -16.46
#